data_AF-A0A6M2DDD8-F1
#
_entry.id   AF-A0A6M2DDD8-F1
#
_cell.length_a   1.000
_cell.length_b   1.000
_cell.length_c   1.000
_cell.angle_alpha   90.00
_cell.angle_beta   90.00
_cell.angle_gamma   90.00
#
_symmetry.space_group_name_H-M   'P 1'
#
loop_
_entity.id
_entity.type
_entity.pdbx_description
1 polymer ?
#
loop_
_entity_poly.entity_id
_entity_poly.type
_entity_poly.pdbx_seq_one_letter_code
_entity_poly.pdbx_strand_id
1 'polypeptide(L)'
;RRYEVYFKNLSSNESVPIREIKADSIGKLVTVRGIVTRCTEVKPMMVVATYTCDQCGSETYQPVTSLTFMPATDCPSDDCRVNKAGGRLYLQTRGSKFIKFQELKIQEHSDQVPVGHIPRTLTVFCRGEVTRMAQPGDHVMITGVFLPLLRSGFRQMTVGLLSETYLEAHKVVCFDRSPEGEQSPELTEEELAELSEEDFYSRLACSLAPEIYGHEDVKKALLLLLVGGVDKRPDGMKIRGNINICLMGDPGVAKSQLLSYIDRLAPRSQYTTGRGSSGVGLTAAIMKDPLTGEMTLEGGALVLADQGVCCIDEFDKMAENDRTAIHEVMEQQTISIAKAGIMTSLNARVSILAAANPAYGRYNPRRTIEQNIQLPAALLSRFDLLWLIQDKPDRDNDLRLAKHITYVHTHSKQPPTRVRSLDMNLMRRYISLCKRKEPVIPNELTDYIVGAYVELRRVARNSRDMTFTSARNLLGILRLSTALARLRLADIVEKEDVAEAIRLLEMSKDSLNQNVEQSMSRVPNTSDKIFALARELAGSNKTIKIADVMERCSSKGFKPDQVDACIEEYEELNVWQVNQTRTKITFI
;
A
#
# COMPACT_ATOMS: atom_id res chain seq x y z
N ARG A 1 -38.65 -27.62 -7.35
CA ARG A 1 -37.44 -28.13 -8.07
C ARG A 1 -36.26 -28.15 -7.11
N ARG A 2 -35.47 -29.24 -7.07
CA ARG A 2 -34.32 -29.44 -6.17
C ARG A 2 -32.97 -29.02 -6.75
N TYR A 3 -32.94 -28.61 -8.02
CA TYR A 3 -31.76 -28.10 -8.70
C TYR A 3 -32.07 -26.76 -9.35
N GLU A 4 -31.03 -25.98 -9.60
CA GLU A 4 -31.04 -24.70 -10.30
C GLU A 4 -30.14 -24.83 -11.54
N VAL A 5 -30.45 -24.10 -12.61
CA VAL A 5 -29.66 -24.11 -13.84
C VAL A 5 -29.24 -22.69 -14.13
N TYR A 6 -27.94 -22.51 -14.30
CA TYR A 6 -27.34 -21.23 -14.62
C TYR A 6 -26.71 -21.29 -16.00
N PHE A 7 -26.91 -20.23 -16.78
CA PHE A 7 -26.31 -20.11 -18.10
C PHE A 7 -24.93 -19.46 -17.99
N LYS A 8 -23.92 -20.12 -18.56
CA LYS A 8 -22.59 -19.55 -18.78
C LYS A 8 -22.52 -19.06 -20.22
N ASN A 9 -22.13 -17.80 -20.41
CA ASN A 9 -21.90 -17.26 -21.75
C ASN A 9 -20.73 -17.97 -22.44
N LEU A 10 -20.76 -18.03 -23.77
CA LEU A 10 -19.59 -18.46 -24.55
C LEU A 10 -18.47 -17.41 -24.40
N SER A 11 -17.21 -17.88 -24.43
CA SER A 11 -16.01 -17.05 -24.30
C SER A 11 -15.84 -16.00 -25.41
N SER A 12 -16.63 -16.06 -26.49
CA SER A 12 -16.61 -15.09 -27.58
C SER A 12 -17.42 -13.81 -27.30
N ASN A 13 -18.28 -13.80 -26.29
CA ASN A 13 -19.10 -12.62 -25.99
C ASN A 13 -18.31 -11.63 -25.13
N GLU A 14 -18.05 -10.45 -25.70
CA GLU A 14 -17.37 -9.36 -25.01
C GLU A 14 -18.21 -8.82 -23.83
N SER A 15 -17.53 -8.27 -22.83
CA SER A 15 -18.19 -7.61 -21.70
C SER A 15 -18.72 -6.25 -22.13
N VAL A 16 -20.01 -6.01 -21.91
CA VAL A 16 -20.67 -4.74 -22.20
C VAL A 16 -20.53 -3.81 -20.99
N PRO A 17 -20.12 -2.54 -21.16
CA PRO A 17 -20.13 -1.57 -20.08
C PRO A 17 -21.58 -1.27 -19.66
N ILE A 18 -21.80 -0.99 -18.38
CA ILE A 18 -23.16 -0.76 -17.83
C ILE A 18 -23.89 0.37 -18.60
N ARG A 19 -23.15 1.36 -19.09
CA ARG A 19 -23.69 2.50 -19.85
C ARG A 19 -24.28 2.11 -21.21
N GLU A 20 -23.78 1.06 -21.84
CA GLU A 20 -24.24 0.58 -23.13
C GLU A 20 -25.50 -0.28 -23.04
N ILE A 21 -25.94 -0.63 -21.82
CA ILE A 21 -27.22 -1.28 -21.61
C ILE A 21 -28.33 -0.28 -21.93
N LYS A 22 -28.89 -0.44 -23.12
CA LYS A 22 -30.06 0.29 -23.62
C LYS A 22 -31.33 -0.55 -23.48
N ALA A 23 -32.47 0.06 -23.83
CA ALA A 23 -33.77 -0.61 -23.86
C ALA A 23 -33.78 -1.89 -24.72
N ASP A 24 -32.96 -1.94 -25.77
CA ASP A 24 -32.84 -3.10 -26.67
C ASP A 24 -32.28 -4.36 -26.00
N SER A 25 -31.67 -4.19 -24.82
CA SER A 25 -31.05 -5.28 -24.04
C SER A 25 -31.99 -5.87 -22.99
N ILE A 26 -33.23 -5.39 -22.89
CA ILE A 26 -34.23 -5.96 -21.99
C ILE A 26 -34.56 -7.39 -22.40
N GLY A 27 -34.47 -8.32 -21.45
CA GLY A 27 -34.69 -9.75 -21.66
C GLY A 27 -33.54 -10.50 -22.31
N LYS A 28 -32.43 -9.83 -22.66
CA LYS A 28 -31.22 -10.47 -23.20
C LYS A 28 -30.27 -10.87 -22.07
N LEU A 29 -29.51 -11.94 -22.31
CA LEU A 29 -28.42 -12.35 -21.42
C LEU A 29 -27.19 -11.50 -21.73
N VAL A 30 -26.79 -10.65 -20.79
CA VAL A 30 -25.70 -9.70 -20.92
C VAL A 30 -24.60 -9.99 -19.90
N THR A 31 -23.36 -9.76 -20.34
CA THR A 31 -22.13 -9.83 -19.54
C THR A 31 -21.74 -8.41 -19.19
N VAL A 32 -21.92 -8.01 -17.92
CA VAL A 32 -21.50 -6.68 -17.45
C VAL A 32 -20.24 -6.78 -16.62
N ARG A 33 -19.37 -5.78 -16.74
CA ARG A 33 -18.22 -5.59 -15.87
C ARG A 33 -18.44 -4.36 -15.00
N GLY A 34 -18.15 -4.48 -13.71
CA GLY A 34 -18.30 -3.38 -12.76
C GLY A 34 -17.57 -3.65 -11.46
N ILE A 35 -17.58 -2.66 -10.57
CA ILE A 35 -17.05 -2.76 -9.21
C ILE A 35 -18.24 -2.91 -8.26
N VAL A 36 -18.20 -3.89 -7.36
CA VAL A 36 -19.24 -4.01 -6.34
C VAL A 36 -19.08 -2.88 -5.33
N THR A 37 -20.07 -2.00 -5.20
CA THR A 37 -20.03 -0.95 -4.17
C THR A 37 -20.67 -1.44 -2.89
N ARG A 38 -21.80 -2.12 -3.00
CA ARG A 38 -22.58 -2.57 -1.85
C ARG A 38 -23.05 -3.98 -2.03
N CYS A 39 -22.98 -4.74 -0.93
CA CYS A 39 -23.36 -6.14 -0.87
C CYS A 39 -24.23 -6.32 0.38
N THR A 40 -25.47 -6.77 0.22
CA THR A 40 -26.33 -7.08 1.36
C THR A 40 -25.97 -8.46 1.91
N GLU A 41 -26.35 -8.73 3.15
CA GLU A 41 -26.33 -10.11 3.67
C GLU A 41 -27.35 -11.01 2.95
N VAL A 42 -27.15 -12.32 3.07
CA VAL A 42 -28.02 -13.33 2.44
C VAL A 42 -29.33 -13.42 3.20
N LYS A 43 -30.43 -13.18 2.49
CA LYS A 43 -31.80 -13.24 3.00
C LYS A 43 -32.53 -14.44 2.38
N PRO A 44 -33.43 -15.12 3.11
CA PRO A 44 -34.29 -16.14 2.53
C PRO A 44 -35.43 -15.48 1.73
N MET A 45 -35.46 -15.72 0.41
CA MET A 45 -36.59 -15.35 -0.45
C MET A 45 -37.53 -16.54 -0.63
N MET A 46 -38.81 -16.34 -0.35
CA MET A 46 -39.83 -17.36 -0.53
C MET A 46 -40.21 -17.51 -2.00
N VAL A 47 -40.27 -18.76 -2.49
CA VAL A 47 -40.66 -19.08 -3.88
C VAL A 47 -42.00 -19.79 -3.93
N VAL A 48 -42.27 -20.66 -2.96
CA VAL A 48 -43.57 -21.34 -2.83
C VAL A 48 -44.02 -21.17 -1.40
N ALA A 49 -45.11 -20.44 -1.22
CA ALA A 49 -45.82 -20.32 0.05
C ALA A 49 -46.80 -21.49 0.17
N THR A 50 -46.73 -22.24 1.26
CA THR A 50 -47.66 -23.32 1.57
C THR A 50 -48.61 -22.89 2.66
N TYR A 51 -49.91 -22.99 2.40
CA TYR A 51 -50.93 -22.69 3.39
C TYR A 51 -51.70 -23.94 3.77
N THR A 52 -51.96 -24.09 5.06
CA THR A 52 -52.79 -25.15 5.62
C THR A 52 -54.10 -24.55 6.10
N CYS A 53 -55.22 -25.15 5.72
CA CYS A 53 -56.54 -24.76 6.23
C CYS A 53 -56.86 -25.48 7.54
N ASP A 54 -57.32 -24.75 8.56
CA ASP A 54 -57.66 -25.33 9.87
C ASP A 54 -58.82 -26.33 9.83
N GLN A 55 -59.78 -26.15 8.91
CA GLN A 55 -61.00 -26.94 8.89
C GLN A 55 -60.90 -28.17 7.97
N CYS A 56 -60.41 -28.00 6.75
CA CYS A 56 -60.30 -29.11 5.79
C CYS A 56 -58.93 -29.78 5.78
N GLY A 57 -57.92 -29.23 6.48
CA GLY A 57 -56.57 -29.79 6.51
C GLY A 57 -55.84 -29.78 5.16
N SER A 58 -56.43 -29.20 4.12
CA SER A 58 -55.84 -29.19 2.78
C SER A 58 -54.63 -28.26 2.71
N GLU A 59 -53.58 -28.71 2.05
CA GLU A 59 -52.40 -27.91 1.74
C GLU A 59 -52.57 -27.20 0.39
N THR A 60 -52.34 -25.90 0.37
CA THR A 60 -52.43 -25.08 -0.84
C THR A 60 -51.09 -24.41 -1.12
N TYR A 61 -50.67 -24.44 -2.38
CA TYR A 61 -49.35 -24.02 -2.81
C TYR A 61 -49.49 -22.77 -3.69
N GLN A 62 -49.02 -21.62 -3.20
CA GLN A 62 -49.01 -20.36 -3.94
C GLN A 62 -47.56 -20.06 -4.40
N PRO A 63 -47.26 -20.09 -5.71
CA PRO A 63 -45.97 -19.66 -6.21
C PRO A 63 -45.86 -18.12 -6.13
N VAL A 64 -44.74 -17.64 -5.60
CA VAL A 64 -44.43 -16.21 -5.47
C VAL A 64 -43.31 -15.86 -6.44
N THR A 65 -43.61 -15.03 -7.44
CA THR A 65 -42.63 -14.55 -8.43
C THR A 65 -42.21 -13.10 -8.20
N SER A 66 -43.09 -12.29 -7.61
CA SER A 66 -42.87 -10.87 -7.31
C SER A 66 -42.28 -10.65 -5.92
N LEU A 67 -41.63 -9.49 -5.71
CA LEU A 67 -41.12 -9.07 -4.39
C LEU A 67 -42.24 -8.84 -3.37
N THR A 68 -43.44 -8.51 -3.85
CA THR A 68 -44.64 -8.32 -3.04
C THR A 68 -45.71 -9.29 -3.51
N PHE A 69 -46.33 -10.00 -2.58
CA PHE A 69 -47.47 -10.87 -2.87
C PHE A 69 -48.52 -10.72 -1.76
N MET A 70 -49.78 -10.96 -2.10
CA MET A 70 -50.87 -10.99 -1.14
C MET A 70 -51.11 -12.45 -0.73
N PRO A 71 -51.13 -12.77 0.58
CA PRO A 71 -51.38 -14.12 1.03
C PRO A 71 -52.82 -14.53 0.71
N ALA A 72 -53.01 -15.80 0.31
CA ALA A 72 -54.34 -16.36 0.17
C ALA A 72 -55.01 -16.47 1.55
N THR A 73 -56.14 -15.79 1.74
CA THR A 73 -56.94 -15.88 2.97
C THR A 73 -57.99 -16.99 2.89
N ASP A 74 -58.49 -17.24 1.69
CA ASP A 74 -59.64 -18.10 1.45
C ASP A 74 -59.17 -19.43 0.86
N CYS A 75 -59.66 -20.53 1.42
CA CYS A 75 -59.30 -21.87 0.97
C CYS A 75 -59.93 -22.18 -0.41
N PRO A 76 -59.13 -22.46 -1.46
CA PRO A 76 -59.63 -22.87 -2.78
C PRO A 76 -60.21 -24.29 -2.82
N SER A 77 -60.08 -25.08 -1.76
CA SER A 77 -60.49 -26.49 -1.72
C SER A 77 -62.01 -26.64 -1.86
N ASP A 78 -62.43 -27.60 -2.69
CA ASP A 78 -63.85 -27.85 -2.96
C ASP A 78 -64.63 -28.18 -1.69
N ASP A 79 -64.03 -28.87 -0.72
CA ASP A 79 -64.66 -29.17 0.57
C ASP A 79 -65.02 -27.92 1.37
N CYS A 80 -64.16 -26.89 1.38
CA CYS A 80 -64.46 -25.62 2.07
C CYS A 80 -65.42 -24.74 1.25
N ARG A 81 -65.36 -24.81 -0.08
CA ARG A 81 -66.24 -24.06 -0.98
C ARG A 81 -67.68 -24.56 -0.95
N VAL A 82 -67.87 -25.88 -0.96
CA VAL A 82 -69.19 -26.52 -0.93
C VAL A 82 -69.83 -26.38 0.45
N ASN A 83 -69.05 -26.57 1.52
CA ASN A 83 -69.57 -26.49 2.89
C ASN A 83 -69.73 -25.06 3.42
N LYS A 84 -69.31 -24.02 2.66
CA LYS A 84 -69.27 -22.60 3.10
C LYS A 84 -68.61 -22.40 4.47
N ALA A 85 -67.72 -23.31 4.87
CA ALA A 85 -67.20 -23.36 6.23
C ALA A 85 -66.18 -22.24 6.52
N GLY A 86 -65.69 -21.55 5.48
CA GLY A 86 -64.92 -20.31 5.63
C GLY A 86 -63.62 -20.49 6.41
N GLY A 87 -62.96 -21.63 6.24
CA GLY A 87 -61.72 -21.94 6.96
C GLY A 87 -60.60 -20.97 6.60
N ARG A 88 -59.93 -20.45 7.63
CA ARG A 88 -58.76 -19.57 7.47
C ARG A 88 -57.53 -20.38 7.06
N LEU A 89 -56.76 -19.82 6.14
CA LEU A 89 -55.47 -20.35 5.72
C LEU A 89 -54.34 -19.79 6.58
N TYR A 90 -53.49 -20.67 7.12
CA TYR A 90 -52.27 -20.28 7.82
C TYR A 90 -51.05 -20.63 7.00
N LEU A 91 -50.12 -19.68 6.88
CA LEU A 91 -48.86 -19.91 6.19
C LEU A 91 -47.97 -20.83 7.04
N GLN A 92 -47.58 -21.97 6.47
CA GLN A 92 -46.67 -22.90 7.11
C GLN A 92 -45.25 -22.74 6.54
N THR A 93 -44.31 -22.29 7.37
CA THR A 93 -42.92 -22.10 6.92
C THR A 93 -42.20 -23.41 6.60
N ARG A 94 -42.56 -24.52 7.26
CA ARG A 94 -41.94 -25.83 7.06
C ARG A 94 -42.23 -26.46 5.69
N GLY A 95 -43.45 -26.25 5.16
CA GLY A 95 -43.84 -26.70 3.82
C GLY A 95 -43.36 -25.74 2.72
N SER A 96 -43.11 -24.48 3.08
CA SER A 96 -42.73 -23.44 2.13
C SER A 96 -41.28 -23.59 1.67
N LYS A 97 -41.03 -23.21 0.42
CA LYS A 97 -39.70 -23.25 -0.18
C LYS A 97 -39.06 -21.87 -0.13
N PHE A 98 -37.89 -21.80 0.51
CA PHE A 98 -37.01 -20.62 0.49
C PHE A 98 -35.79 -20.85 -0.40
N ILE A 99 -35.30 -19.77 -1.00
CA ILE A 99 -34.04 -19.71 -1.75
C ILE A 99 -33.20 -18.57 -1.18
N LYS A 100 -31.88 -18.71 -1.21
CA LYS A 100 -30.96 -17.63 -0.82
C LYS A 100 -31.10 -16.47 -1.80
N PHE A 101 -31.25 -15.27 -1.28
CA PHE A 101 -31.35 -14.04 -2.06
C PHE A 101 -30.35 -13.03 -1.52
N GLN A 102 -29.70 -12.33 -2.43
CA GLN A 102 -28.74 -11.28 -2.12
C GLN A 102 -28.86 -10.17 -3.15
N GLU A 103 -28.82 -8.93 -2.69
CA GLU A 103 -28.76 -7.75 -3.54
C GLU A 103 -27.33 -7.21 -3.56
N LEU A 104 -26.80 -7.01 -4.76
CA LEU A 104 -25.53 -6.35 -5.00
C LEU A 104 -25.80 -5.05 -5.76
N LYS A 105 -25.06 -3.99 -5.44
CA LYS A 105 -24.98 -2.79 -6.27
C LYS A 105 -23.62 -2.76 -6.93
N ILE A 106 -23.63 -2.71 -8.25
CA ILE A 106 -22.42 -2.56 -9.06
C ILE A 106 -22.34 -1.14 -9.61
N GLN A 107 -21.11 -0.64 -9.76
CA GLN A 107 -20.79 0.63 -10.36
C GLN A 107 -19.90 0.43 -11.59
N GLU A 108 -20.02 1.33 -12.54
CA GLU A 108 -19.14 1.37 -13.71
C GLU A 108 -17.67 1.50 -13.31
N HIS A 109 -16.80 0.89 -14.10
CA HIS A 109 -15.37 1.08 -13.95
C HIS A 109 -15.00 2.51 -14.33
N SER A 110 -14.18 3.18 -13.51
CA SER A 110 -13.77 4.58 -13.75
C SER A 110 -13.16 4.80 -15.13
N ASP A 111 -12.38 3.83 -15.64
CA ASP A 111 -11.73 3.92 -16.96
C ASP A 111 -12.71 4.01 -18.14
N GLN A 112 -13.93 3.50 -17.97
CA GLN A 112 -14.96 3.47 -19.02
C GLN A 112 -15.87 4.71 -18.96
N VAL A 113 -15.69 5.58 -17.97
CA VAL A 113 -16.51 6.77 -17.79
C VAL A 113 -15.96 7.90 -18.66
N PRO A 114 -16.73 8.43 -19.63
CA PRO A 114 -16.30 9.60 -20.40
C PRO A 114 -16.19 10.83 -19.49
N VAL A 115 -15.20 11.67 -19.81
CA VAL A 115 -14.86 12.88 -19.04
C VAL A 115 -16.11 13.74 -18.82
N GLY A 116 -16.40 14.06 -17.55
CA GLY A 116 -17.51 14.93 -17.14
C GLY A 116 -18.83 14.21 -16.81
N HIS A 117 -18.93 12.89 -16.98
CA HIS A 117 -20.10 12.14 -16.52
C HIS A 117 -19.89 11.48 -15.16
N ILE A 118 -20.98 11.37 -14.38
CA ILE A 118 -20.99 10.56 -13.16
C ILE A 118 -21.14 9.07 -13.51
N PRO A 119 -20.43 8.18 -12.79
CA PRO A 119 -20.54 6.74 -12.96
C PRO A 119 -21.94 6.25 -12.60
N ARG A 120 -22.53 5.40 -13.45
CA ARG A 120 -23.85 4.82 -13.18
C ARG A 120 -23.75 3.62 -12.26
N THR A 121 -24.82 3.38 -11.51
CA THR A 121 -24.98 2.19 -10.68
C THR A 121 -26.11 1.32 -11.19
N LEU A 122 -25.95 0.01 -11.05
CA LEU A 122 -26.94 -0.98 -11.45
C LEU A 122 -27.15 -1.97 -10.30
N THR A 123 -28.42 -2.33 -10.05
CA THR A 123 -28.79 -3.31 -9.03
C THR A 123 -28.79 -4.71 -9.62
N VAL A 124 -28.18 -5.64 -8.90
CA VAL A 124 -28.03 -7.03 -9.30
C VAL A 124 -28.65 -7.91 -8.24
N PHE A 125 -29.55 -8.80 -8.65
CA PHE A 125 -30.14 -9.81 -7.78
C PHE A 125 -29.43 -11.15 -8.00
N CYS A 126 -28.79 -11.64 -6.95
CA CYS A 126 -28.19 -12.96 -6.91
C CYS A 126 -29.15 -13.90 -6.19
N ARG A 127 -29.57 -14.97 -6.89
CA ARG A 127 -30.41 -16.03 -6.34
C ARG A 127 -29.57 -17.30 -6.18
N GLY A 128 -29.94 -18.12 -5.19
CA GLY A 128 -29.41 -19.47 -5.04
C GLY A 128 -27.93 -19.54 -4.65
N GLU A 129 -27.17 -20.35 -5.38
CA GLU A 129 -25.76 -20.65 -5.07
C GLU A 129 -24.78 -19.52 -5.41
N VAL A 130 -25.21 -18.56 -6.24
CA VAL A 130 -24.39 -17.40 -6.63
C VAL A 130 -24.25 -16.37 -5.49
N THR A 131 -24.94 -16.60 -4.37
CA THR A 131 -24.85 -15.74 -3.18
C THR A 131 -23.50 -15.88 -2.47
N ARG A 132 -23.00 -14.77 -1.91
CA ARG A 132 -21.69 -14.63 -1.23
C ARG A 132 -20.45 -14.78 -2.12
N MET A 133 -20.60 -14.71 -3.44
CA MET A 133 -19.46 -14.81 -4.37
C MET A 133 -18.64 -13.53 -4.49
N ALA A 134 -19.22 -12.36 -4.20
CA ALA A 134 -18.55 -11.07 -4.36
C ALA A 134 -18.53 -10.26 -3.06
N GLN A 135 -17.41 -9.56 -2.83
CA GLN A 135 -17.24 -8.61 -1.73
C GLN A 135 -17.28 -7.17 -2.24
N PRO A 136 -17.66 -6.20 -1.40
CA PRO A 136 -17.57 -4.78 -1.78
C PRO A 136 -16.11 -4.39 -2.06
N GLY A 137 -15.88 -3.70 -3.17
CA GLY A 137 -14.57 -3.31 -3.68
C GLY A 137 -14.04 -4.22 -4.79
N ASP A 138 -14.59 -5.42 -4.96
CA ASP A 138 -14.13 -6.35 -5.98
C ASP A 138 -14.56 -5.91 -7.38
N HIS A 139 -13.66 -6.10 -8.36
CA HIS A 139 -14.02 -6.00 -9.76
C HIS A 139 -14.68 -7.31 -10.17
N VAL A 140 -15.92 -7.24 -10.62
CA VAL A 140 -16.71 -8.41 -10.98
C VAL A 140 -17.19 -8.34 -12.41
N MET A 141 -17.25 -9.51 -13.04
CA MET A 141 -18.00 -9.72 -14.26
C MET A 141 -19.22 -10.57 -13.93
N ILE A 142 -20.38 -10.02 -14.19
CA ILE A 142 -21.67 -10.62 -13.89
C ILE A 142 -22.36 -10.93 -15.20
N THR A 143 -22.69 -12.20 -15.40
CA THR A 143 -23.51 -12.62 -16.52
C THR A 143 -24.93 -12.82 -16.03
N GLY A 144 -25.88 -12.14 -16.64
CA GLY A 144 -27.26 -12.15 -16.17
C GLY A 144 -28.25 -11.66 -17.19
N VAL A 145 -29.54 -11.79 -16.87
CA VAL A 145 -30.62 -11.28 -17.72
C VAL A 145 -31.07 -9.92 -17.20
N PHE A 146 -31.11 -8.94 -18.09
CA PHE A 146 -31.54 -7.58 -17.73
C PHE A 146 -33.06 -7.48 -17.77
N LEU A 147 -33.70 -7.16 -16.65
CA LEU A 147 -35.15 -7.18 -16.49
C LEU A 147 -35.68 -5.89 -15.83
N PRO A 148 -36.85 -5.37 -16.24
CA PRO A 148 -37.52 -4.30 -15.54
C PRO A 148 -38.20 -4.84 -14.26
N LEU A 149 -38.09 -4.08 -13.18
CA LEU A 149 -38.82 -4.30 -11.94
C LEU A 149 -40.20 -3.66 -12.06
N LEU A 150 -41.24 -4.48 -11.95
CA LEU A 150 -42.62 -4.01 -11.83
C LEU A 150 -42.95 -3.83 -10.34
N ARG A 151 -43.10 -2.59 -9.88
CA ARG A 151 -43.67 -2.31 -8.55
C ARG A 151 -45.18 -2.19 -8.66
N SER A 152 -45.91 -2.96 -7.86
CA SER A 152 -47.36 -2.86 -7.72
C SER A 152 -47.77 -1.81 -6.68
N GLY A 153 -48.86 -1.08 -6.94
CA GLY A 153 -49.55 -0.23 -5.94
C GLY A 153 -49.46 1.28 -6.20
N PHE A 154 -49.66 2.09 -5.15
CA PHE A 154 -49.76 3.57 -5.24
C PHE A 154 -48.50 4.23 -5.83
N ARG A 155 -47.33 3.61 -5.66
CA ARG A 155 -46.05 4.03 -6.27
C ARG A 155 -46.04 3.93 -7.80
N GLN A 156 -46.82 3.04 -8.39
CA GLN A 156 -46.94 2.90 -9.84
C GLN A 156 -47.70 4.10 -10.46
N MET A 157 -48.63 4.69 -9.70
CA MET A 157 -49.40 5.86 -10.12
C MET A 157 -48.58 7.15 -10.11
N THR A 158 -47.56 7.25 -9.24
CA THR A 158 -46.67 8.42 -9.14
C THR A 158 -45.51 8.37 -10.13
N VAL A 159 -45.04 7.17 -10.48
CA VAL A 159 -43.85 6.96 -11.33
C VAL A 159 -44.22 6.75 -12.81
N GLY A 160 -45.48 6.46 -13.13
CA GLY A 160 -45.95 6.29 -14.50
C GLY A 160 -45.34 5.06 -15.18
N LEU A 161 -44.88 5.21 -16.43
CA LEU A 161 -44.26 4.14 -17.23
C LEU A 161 -42.76 3.92 -16.95
N LEU A 162 -42.15 4.68 -16.03
CA LEU A 162 -40.74 4.52 -15.66
C LEU A 162 -40.55 3.23 -14.85
N SER A 163 -40.00 2.20 -15.49
CA SER A 163 -39.59 0.97 -14.82
C SER A 163 -38.18 1.11 -14.27
N GLU A 164 -38.00 0.90 -12.96
CA GLU A 164 -36.69 0.60 -12.39
C GLU A 164 -36.18 -0.71 -13.01
N THR A 165 -34.88 -0.85 -13.24
CA THR A 165 -34.30 -2.05 -13.86
C THR A 165 -33.35 -2.75 -12.92
N TYR A 166 -33.26 -4.08 -13.02
CA TYR A 166 -32.30 -4.90 -12.29
C TYR A 166 -31.72 -5.98 -13.19
N LEU A 167 -30.55 -6.49 -12.83
CA LEU A 167 -29.92 -7.62 -13.49
C LEU A 167 -30.09 -8.88 -12.64
N GLU A 168 -30.68 -9.93 -13.21
CA GLU A 168 -30.72 -11.24 -12.56
C GLU A 168 -29.44 -12.00 -12.86
N ALA A 169 -28.59 -12.17 -11.85
CA ALA A 169 -27.28 -12.80 -12.00
C ALA A 169 -27.39 -14.33 -12.10
N HIS A 170 -26.77 -14.89 -13.13
CA HIS A 170 -26.59 -16.33 -13.28
C HIS A 170 -25.19 -16.78 -12.90
N LYS A 171 -24.17 -15.98 -13.26
CA LYS A 171 -22.78 -16.27 -12.89
C LYS A 171 -22.08 -14.98 -12.52
N VAL A 172 -21.36 -15.02 -11.41
CA VAL A 172 -20.49 -13.95 -10.94
C VAL A 172 -19.06 -14.49 -10.99
N VAL A 173 -18.18 -13.78 -11.68
CA VAL A 173 -16.75 -14.05 -11.72
C VAL A 173 -16.04 -12.83 -11.18
N CYS A 174 -15.29 -12.99 -10.09
CA CYS A 174 -14.46 -11.91 -9.55
C CYS A 174 -13.12 -11.89 -10.27
N PHE A 175 -12.65 -10.71 -10.63
CA PHE A 175 -11.36 -10.47 -11.27
C PHE A 175 -10.49 -9.63 -10.33
N ASP A 176 -9.28 -10.11 -10.05
CA ASP A 176 -8.24 -9.28 -9.45
C ASP A 176 -7.51 -8.51 -10.55
N ARG A 177 -8.06 -7.33 -10.92
CA ARG A 177 -7.52 -6.28 -11.82
C ARG A 177 -6.89 -6.71 -13.17
N SER A 178 -6.92 -7.99 -13.54
CA SER A 178 -6.30 -8.53 -14.76
C SER A 178 -7.35 -9.37 -15.51
N PRO A 179 -7.63 -9.09 -16.80
CA PRO A 179 -8.74 -9.70 -17.52
C PRO A 179 -8.47 -11.11 -18.07
N GLU A 180 -7.31 -11.71 -17.83
CA GLU A 180 -6.97 -13.03 -18.38
C GLU A 180 -6.68 -14.04 -17.27
N GLY A 181 -7.66 -14.91 -17.04
CA GLY A 181 -7.44 -16.26 -16.58
C GLY A 181 -7.26 -16.45 -15.07
N GLU A 182 -8.09 -17.33 -14.53
CA GLU A 182 -7.60 -18.39 -13.65
C GLU A 182 -6.40 -19.10 -14.33
N GLN A 183 -5.23 -18.48 -14.31
CA GLN A 183 -3.97 -19.19 -14.40
C GLN A 183 -3.43 -19.21 -12.98
N SER A 184 -3.14 -20.42 -12.53
CA SER A 184 -2.59 -20.77 -11.24
C SER A 184 -1.67 -19.68 -10.65
N PRO A 185 -1.72 -19.47 -9.32
CA PRO A 185 -0.69 -18.69 -8.62
C PRO A 185 0.70 -19.37 -8.65
N GLU A 186 0.82 -20.50 -9.35
CA GLU A 186 2.06 -21.23 -9.55
C GLU A 186 2.74 -20.65 -10.78
N LEU A 187 3.82 -19.91 -10.53
CA LEU A 187 4.83 -19.63 -11.55
C LEU A 187 5.34 -20.97 -12.09
N THR A 188 5.58 -21.03 -13.39
CA THR A 188 6.25 -22.19 -13.97
C THR A 188 7.67 -22.28 -13.40
N GLU A 189 8.18 -23.49 -13.15
CA GLU A 189 9.57 -23.69 -12.69
C GLU A 189 10.58 -23.05 -13.65
N GLU A 190 10.23 -22.93 -14.93
CA GLU A 190 11.00 -22.24 -15.98
C GLU A 190 11.09 -20.73 -15.74
N GLU A 191 9.98 -20.05 -15.41
CA GLU A 191 10.01 -18.62 -15.02
C GLU A 191 10.83 -18.41 -13.75
N LEU A 192 10.77 -19.34 -12.80
CA LEU A 192 11.53 -19.25 -11.54
C LEU A 192 13.04 -19.43 -11.78
N ALA A 193 13.42 -20.24 -12.77
CA ALA A 193 14.80 -20.41 -13.21
C ALA A 193 15.34 -19.20 -13.99
N GLU A 194 14.52 -18.50 -14.79
CA GLU A 194 14.93 -17.22 -15.40
C GLU A 194 15.10 -16.10 -14.36
N LEU A 195 14.42 -16.21 -13.22
CA LEU A 195 14.47 -15.24 -12.12
C LEU A 195 15.60 -15.52 -11.11
N SER A 196 16.21 -16.71 -11.13
CA SER A 196 17.28 -17.11 -10.20
C SER A 196 18.68 -16.67 -10.61
N GLU A 197 18.82 -15.91 -11.70
CA GLU A 197 20.09 -15.27 -12.07
C GLU A 197 20.58 -14.30 -10.96
N GLU A 198 21.89 -14.27 -10.75
CA GLU A 198 22.55 -13.38 -9.78
C GLU A 198 22.17 -11.91 -10.05
N ASP A 199 21.99 -11.12 -8.98
CA ASP A 199 21.46 -9.74 -8.98
C ASP A 199 19.93 -9.56 -9.16
N PHE A 200 19.13 -10.56 -8.80
CA PHE A 200 17.66 -10.48 -8.84
C PHE A 200 17.06 -9.28 -8.08
N TYR A 201 17.58 -8.95 -6.89
CA TYR A 201 17.09 -7.84 -6.07
C TYR A 201 17.25 -6.47 -6.74
N SER A 202 18.41 -6.21 -7.34
CA SER A 202 18.68 -4.95 -8.05
C SER A 202 17.91 -4.89 -9.37
N ARG A 203 17.74 -6.02 -10.06
CA ARG A 203 16.94 -6.15 -11.28
C ARG A 203 15.46 -5.85 -11.03
N LEU A 204 14.87 -6.40 -9.97
CA LEU A 204 13.49 -6.07 -9.58
C LEU A 204 13.36 -4.59 -9.20
N ALA A 205 14.31 -4.05 -8.43
CA ALA A 205 14.29 -2.65 -8.03
C ALA A 205 14.39 -1.71 -9.24
N CYS A 206 15.23 -2.01 -10.23
CA CYS A 206 15.33 -1.24 -11.46
C CYS A 206 14.08 -1.36 -12.36
N SER A 207 13.41 -2.52 -12.31
CA SER A 207 12.14 -2.75 -13.02
C SER A 207 10.96 -2.02 -12.38
N LEU A 208 11.09 -1.55 -11.14
CA LEU A 208 10.08 -0.74 -10.48
C LEU A 208 10.12 0.70 -11.03
N ALA A 209 9.01 1.16 -11.60
CA ALA A 209 8.84 2.49 -12.19
C ALA A 209 10.04 2.87 -13.09
N PRO A 210 10.26 2.15 -14.20
CA PRO A 210 11.43 2.39 -15.05
C PRO A 210 11.35 3.72 -15.82
N GLU A 211 10.17 4.33 -15.87
CA GLU A 211 9.95 5.69 -16.40
C GLU A 211 10.71 6.76 -15.61
N ILE A 212 10.98 6.50 -14.32
CA ILE A 212 11.68 7.42 -13.42
C ILE A 212 13.14 6.98 -13.32
N TYR A 213 14.05 7.86 -13.74
CA TYR A 213 15.49 7.66 -13.62
C TYR A 213 15.98 7.93 -12.18
N GLY A 214 16.92 7.13 -11.70
CA GLY A 214 17.53 7.28 -10.38
C GLY A 214 16.73 6.65 -9.23
N HIS A 215 17.01 7.12 -8.01
CA HIS A 215 16.39 6.69 -6.76
C HIS A 215 16.38 5.16 -6.53
N GLU A 216 17.49 4.48 -6.81
CA GLU A 216 17.59 3.03 -6.67
C GLU A 216 17.28 2.55 -5.25
N ASP A 217 17.79 3.23 -4.23
CA ASP A 217 17.55 2.86 -2.83
C ASP A 217 16.08 3.08 -2.41
N VAL A 218 15.42 4.11 -2.95
CA VAL A 218 13.99 4.33 -2.71
C VAL A 218 13.17 3.21 -3.37
N LYS A 219 13.50 2.84 -4.62
CA LYS A 219 12.82 1.73 -5.31
C LYS A 219 13.00 0.40 -4.60
N LYS A 220 14.21 0.12 -4.07
CA LYS A 220 14.49 -1.02 -3.19
C LYS A 220 13.59 -1.02 -1.95
N ALA A 221 13.47 0.12 -1.27
CA ALA A 221 12.60 0.23 -0.10
C ALA A 221 11.10 0.02 -0.46
N LEU A 222 10.64 0.55 -1.59
CA LEU A 222 9.27 0.35 -2.08
C LEU A 222 8.99 -1.10 -2.48
N LEU A 223 10.01 -1.83 -2.97
CA LEU A 223 9.90 -3.27 -3.22
C LEU A 223 9.69 -4.04 -1.91
N LEU A 224 10.44 -3.69 -0.85
CA LEU A 224 10.27 -4.29 0.48
C LEU A 224 8.89 -4.00 1.07
N LEU A 225 8.35 -2.81 0.85
CA LEU A 225 6.98 -2.45 1.22
C LEU A 225 5.95 -3.36 0.54
N LEU A 226 6.12 -3.66 -0.75
CA LEU A 226 5.19 -4.48 -1.52
C LEU A 226 5.16 -5.93 -1.04
N VAL A 227 6.31 -6.49 -0.66
CA VAL A 227 6.40 -7.85 -0.11
C VAL A 227 5.91 -7.90 1.35
N GLY A 228 6.34 -6.94 2.17
CA GLY A 228 6.01 -6.88 3.59
C GLY A 228 6.75 -7.93 4.44
N GLY A 229 6.89 -7.66 5.73
CA GLY A 229 7.48 -8.58 6.70
C GLY A 229 6.48 -9.58 7.29
N VAL A 230 6.97 -10.46 8.15
CA VAL A 230 6.18 -11.54 8.76
C VAL A 230 5.38 -11.01 9.96
N ASP A 231 4.07 -11.28 9.98
CA ASP A 231 3.23 -11.05 11.16
C ASP A 231 3.50 -12.15 12.20
N LYS A 232 3.86 -11.78 13.45
CA LYS A 232 4.06 -12.75 14.53
C LYS A 232 2.99 -12.60 15.62
N ARG A 233 2.60 -13.73 16.20
CA ARG A 233 1.70 -13.80 17.37
C ARG A 233 2.34 -14.57 18.54
N PRO A 234 3.42 -14.06 19.16
CA PRO A 234 3.92 -14.64 20.41
C PRO A 234 2.98 -14.22 21.55
N ASP A 235 2.42 -15.18 22.28
CA ASP A 235 1.75 -15.00 23.57
C ASP A 235 0.56 -14.01 23.64
N GLY A 236 -0.20 -13.88 22.54
CA GLY A 236 -1.40 -13.04 22.48
C GLY A 236 -1.13 -11.58 22.14
N MET A 237 0.13 -11.15 22.08
CA MET A 237 0.49 -9.85 21.53
C MET A 237 0.76 -9.97 20.03
N LYS A 238 -0.08 -9.31 19.22
CA LYS A 238 0.08 -9.29 17.75
C LYS A 238 1.15 -8.27 17.37
N ILE A 239 2.27 -8.74 16.84
CA ILE A 239 3.31 -7.88 16.28
C ILE A 239 3.04 -7.74 14.79
N ARG A 240 2.87 -6.50 14.32
CA ARG A 240 2.72 -6.18 12.90
C ARG A 240 3.99 -6.53 12.12
N GLY A 241 3.83 -7.11 10.94
CA GLY A 241 4.87 -7.36 9.92
C GLY A 241 4.85 -6.34 8.77
N ASN A 242 3.78 -5.54 8.65
CA ASN A 242 3.67 -4.49 7.64
C ASN A 242 4.72 -3.40 7.84
N ILE A 243 5.30 -2.94 6.73
CA ILE A 243 6.29 -1.87 6.69
C ILE A 243 5.55 -0.58 6.34
N ASN A 244 5.91 0.52 7.00
CA ASN A 244 5.39 1.85 6.67
C ASN A 244 6.53 2.74 6.20
N ILE A 245 6.35 3.40 5.06
CA ILE A 245 7.36 4.27 4.44
C ILE A 245 6.78 5.66 4.25
N CYS A 246 7.57 6.68 4.58
CA CYS A 246 7.25 8.08 4.28
C CYS A 246 8.30 8.67 3.32
N LEU A 247 7.84 9.20 2.19
CA LEU A 247 8.64 9.93 1.20
C LEU A 247 8.49 11.43 1.43
N MET A 248 9.56 12.06 1.90
CA MET A 248 9.66 13.49 2.12
C MET A 248 10.56 14.11 1.07
N GLY A 249 10.37 15.39 0.74
CA GLY A 249 11.20 16.04 -0.27
C GLY A 249 10.56 17.22 -0.98
N ASP A 250 11.28 17.82 -1.89
CA ASP A 250 10.83 19.00 -2.62
C ASP A 250 9.78 18.63 -3.70
N PRO A 251 8.95 19.58 -4.16
CA PRO A 251 8.09 19.37 -5.32
C PRO A 251 8.95 19.22 -6.57
N GLY A 252 8.64 18.24 -7.42
CA GLY A 252 9.38 17.97 -8.66
C GLY A 252 10.06 16.61 -8.69
N VAL A 253 10.19 15.91 -7.56
CA VAL A 253 10.90 14.62 -7.48
C VAL A 253 10.02 13.40 -7.83
N ALA A 254 9.01 13.56 -8.69
CA ALA A 254 8.12 12.50 -9.17
C ALA A 254 7.46 11.60 -8.08
N LYS A 255 7.34 12.06 -6.82
CA LYS A 255 6.82 11.23 -5.71
C LYS A 255 5.40 10.71 -5.95
N SER A 256 4.49 11.57 -6.43
CA SER A 256 3.11 11.18 -6.73
C SER A 256 3.05 10.16 -7.87
N GLN A 257 4.01 10.19 -8.81
CA GLN A 257 4.13 9.16 -9.84
C GLN A 257 4.59 7.82 -9.27
N LEU A 258 5.53 7.81 -8.31
CA LEU A 258 5.92 6.59 -7.59
C LEU A 258 4.74 5.96 -6.84
N LEU A 259 3.96 6.78 -6.12
CA LEU A 259 2.73 6.35 -5.44
C LEU A 259 1.72 5.74 -6.43
N SER A 260 1.44 6.44 -7.54
CA SER A 260 0.52 5.96 -8.57
C SER A 260 1.00 4.68 -9.25
N TYR A 261 2.32 4.52 -9.45
CA TYR A 261 2.88 3.29 -9.99
C TYR A 261 2.68 2.11 -9.02
N ILE A 262 2.90 2.32 -7.72
CA ILE A 262 2.70 1.30 -6.69
C ILE A 262 1.23 0.92 -6.55
N ASP A 263 0.32 1.89 -6.66
CA ASP A 263 -1.12 1.65 -6.67
C ASP A 263 -1.56 0.78 -7.88
N ARG A 264 -0.87 0.88 -9.01
CA ARG A 264 -1.12 0.01 -10.17
C ARG A 264 -0.52 -1.38 -10.00
N LEU A 265 0.66 -1.48 -9.40
CA LEU A 265 1.38 -2.75 -9.23
C LEU A 265 0.74 -3.63 -8.14
N ALA A 266 0.35 -3.05 -7.01
CA ALA A 266 -0.24 -3.77 -5.90
C ALA A 266 -1.63 -4.37 -6.27
N PRO A 267 -1.95 -5.61 -5.85
CA PRO A 267 -3.21 -6.25 -6.17
C PRO A 267 -4.40 -5.57 -5.46
N ARG A 268 -4.18 -5.15 -4.20
CA ARG A 268 -5.12 -4.37 -3.40
C ARG A 268 -4.44 -3.11 -2.95
N SER A 269 -4.90 -1.98 -3.46
CA SER A 269 -4.40 -0.68 -3.06
C SER A 269 -5.44 0.40 -3.24
N GLN A 270 -5.29 1.43 -2.43
CA GLN A 270 -6.14 2.60 -2.50
C GLN A 270 -5.25 3.85 -2.52
N TYR A 271 -5.45 4.67 -3.54
CA TYR A 271 -4.87 6.00 -3.62
C TYR A 271 -5.80 7.04 -2.99
N THR A 272 -5.25 7.84 -2.09
CA THR A 272 -5.94 8.94 -1.42
C THR A 272 -5.02 10.16 -1.31
N THR A 273 -5.62 11.34 -1.30
CA THR A 273 -4.93 12.60 -0.98
C THR A 273 -5.36 13.07 0.39
N GLY A 274 -4.42 13.61 1.16
CA GLY A 274 -4.66 14.11 2.51
C GLY A 274 -5.72 15.22 2.61
N ARG A 275 -5.98 15.95 1.50
CA ARG A 275 -7.08 16.93 1.45
C ARG A 275 -8.39 16.37 0.89
N GLY A 276 -8.30 15.42 -0.04
CA GLY A 276 -9.48 14.87 -0.72
C GLY A 276 -10.18 13.75 0.04
N SER A 277 -9.59 13.26 1.14
CA SER A 277 -10.18 12.25 2.00
C SER A 277 -10.40 12.80 3.40
N SER A 278 -11.67 12.91 3.81
CA SER A 278 -12.03 13.21 5.19
C SER A 278 -11.89 11.97 6.07
N GLY A 279 -11.80 12.13 7.38
CA GLY A 279 -11.70 11.00 8.32
C GLY A 279 -12.77 9.93 8.17
N VAL A 280 -13.98 10.30 7.70
CA VAL A 280 -15.05 9.34 7.39
C VAL A 280 -14.73 8.52 6.13
N GLY A 281 -14.15 9.16 5.11
CA GLY A 281 -13.68 8.51 3.89
C GLY A 281 -12.43 7.64 4.10
N LEU A 282 -11.61 7.93 5.11
CA LEU A 282 -10.46 7.09 5.49
C LEU A 282 -10.87 5.89 6.35
N THR A 283 -11.79 6.09 7.32
CA THR A 283 -12.18 5.08 8.32
C THR A 283 -13.35 4.21 7.88
N ALA A 284 -14.57 4.55 8.27
CA ALA A 284 -15.80 3.99 7.74
C ALA A 284 -16.96 4.96 7.95
N ALA A 285 -17.93 4.93 7.05
CA ALA A 285 -19.17 5.67 7.14
C ALA A 285 -20.30 4.76 7.63
N ILE A 286 -21.24 5.31 8.39
CA ILE A 286 -22.48 4.61 8.72
C ILE A 286 -23.57 5.15 7.81
N MET A 287 -24.23 4.27 7.07
CA MET A 287 -25.34 4.59 6.19
C MET A 287 -26.57 3.75 6.50
N LYS A 288 -27.75 4.35 6.40
CA LYS A 288 -29.02 3.64 6.46
C LYS A 288 -29.29 2.94 5.14
N ASP A 289 -29.54 1.64 5.18
CA ASP A 289 -30.05 0.91 4.03
C ASP A 289 -31.48 1.41 3.72
N PRO A 290 -31.77 1.91 2.51
CA PRO A 290 -33.11 2.41 2.16
C PRO A 290 -34.21 1.33 2.18
N LEU A 291 -33.88 0.04 2.11
CA LEU A 291 -34.86 -1.05 2.10
C LEU A 291 -35.17 -1.57 3.51
N THR A 292 -34.14 -1.84 4.32
CA THR A 292 -34.33 -2.39 5.67
C THR A 292 -34.40 -1.32 6.75
N GLY A 293 -33.88 -0.12 6.49
CA GLY A 293 -33.68 0.90 7.52
C GLY A 293 -32.56 0.57 8.50
N GLU A 294 -31.84 -0.54 8.31
CA GLU A 294 -30.72 -0.93 9.15
C GLU A 294 -29.51 -0.04 8.90
N MET A 295 -28.75 0.22 9.95
CA MET A 295 -27.51 0.99 9.89
C MET A 295 -26.39 0.05 9.43
N THR A 296 -25.91 0.24 8.20
CA THR A 296 -24.81 -0.51 7.60
C THR A 296 -23.51 0.30 7.66
N LEU A 297 -22.38 -0.39 7.81
CA LEU A 297 -21.05 0.20 7.78
C LEU A 297 -20.48 0.10 6.35
N GLU A 298 -20.09 1.22 5.77
CA GLU A 298 -19.34 1.28 4.52
C GLU A 298 -17.88 1.60 4.85
N GLY A 299 -16.98 0.67 4.52
CA GLY A 299 -15.55 0.82 4.78
C GLY A 299 -14.96 1.98 4.00
N GLY A 300 -14.13 2.77 4.66
CA GLY A 300 -13.32 3.81 4.03
C GLY A 300 -12.07 3.23 3.35
N ALA A 301 -11.24 4.11 2.81
CA ALA A 301 -10.04 3.77 2.05
C ALA A 301 -9.11 2.79 2.77
N LEU A 302 -8.91 2.96 4.08
CA LEU A 302 -8.03 2.08 4.87
C LEU A 302 -8.63 0.69 5.09
N VAL A 303 -9.96 0.58 5.20
CA VAL A 303 -10.64 -0.71 5.37
C VAL A 303 -10.67 -1.47 4.05
N LEU A 304 -10.91 -0.77 2.93
CA LEU A 304 -10.90 -1.37 1.59
C LEU A 304 -9.52 -1.90 1.20
N ALA A 305 -8.45 -1.21 1.64
CA ALA A 305 -7.06 -1.59 1.41
C ALA A 305 -6.50 -2.66 2.38
N ASP A 306 -7.34 -3.39 3.15
CA ASP A 306 -6.86 -4.48 4.04
C ASP A 306 -5.97 -5.49 3.30
N GLN A 307 -4.87 -5.90 3.93
CA GLN A 307 -3.79 -6.73 3.37
C GLN A 307 -3.09 -6.15 2.13
N GLY A 308 -3.32 -4.88 1.84
CA GLY A 308 -2.78 -4.14 0.70
C GLY A 308 -1.90 -2.97 1.09
N VAL A 309 -1.75 -2.03 0.15
CA VAL A 309 -1.01 -0.78 0.34
C VAL A 309 -1.98 0.40 0.24
N CYS A 310 -2.00 1.25 1.27
CA CYS A 310 -2.69 2.53 1.21
C CYS A 310 -1.69 3.63 0.85
N CYS A 311 -1.89 4.25 -0.31
CA CYS A 311 -1.08 5.35 -0.80
C CYS A 311 -1.74 6.68 -0.40
N ILE A 312 -1.01 7.50 0.36
CA ILE A 312 -1.49 8.80 0.85
C ILE A 312 -0.54 9.89 0.33
N ASP A 313 -1.02 10.73 -0.58
CA ASP A 313 -0.31 11.93 -1.03
C ASP A 313 -0.68 13.15 -0.19
N GLU A 314 0.19 14.15 -0.13
CA GLU A 314 0.02 15.37 0.67
C GLU A 314 -0.32 15.10 2.15
N PHE A 315 0.41 14.16 2.76
CA PHE A 315 0.21 13.72 4.14
C PHE A 315 0.32 14.88 5.16
N ASP A 316 1.12 15.91 4.86
CA ASP A 316 1.29 17.12 5.66
C ASP A 316 0.00 17.95 5.77
N LYS A 317 -0.85 17.92 4.74
CA LYS A 317 -2.07 18.73 4.65
C LYS A 317 -3.30 18.07 5.28
N MET A 318 -3.16 16.88 5.87
CA MET A 318 -4.26 16.20 6.57
C MET A 318 -4.65 16.90 7.86
N ALA A 319 -5.95 16.93 8.12
CA ALA A 319 -6.53 17.43 9.36
C ALA A 319 -6.08 16.59 10.56
N GLU A 320 -5.97 17.22 11.73
CA GLU A 320 -5.49 16.55 12.95
C GLU A 320 -6.40 15.40 13.42
N ASN A 321 -7.71 15.52 13.22
CA ASN A 321 -8.67 14.44 13.51
C ASN A 321 -8.35 13.17 12.72
N ASP A 322 -7.98 13.30 11.45
CA ASP A 322 -7.71 12.18 10.57
C ASP A 322 -6.37 11.50 10.92
N ARG A 323 -5.43 12.27 11.50
CA ARG A 323 -4.16 11.73 12.02
C ARG A 323 -4.39 10.75 13.17
N THR A 324 -5.42 10.95 14.00
CA THR A 324 -5.76 10.03 15.10
C THR A 324 -6.14 8.64 14.61
N ALA A 325 -6.92 8.55 13.53
CA ALA A 325 -7.27 7.28 12.91
C ALA A 325 -6.04 6.56 12.34
N ILE A 326 -5.12 7.32 11.73
CA ILE A 326 -3.87 6.75 11.21
C ILE A 326 -2.96 6.26 12.35
N HIS A 327 -2.93 6.97 13.48
CA HIS A 327 -2.24 6.48 14.66
C HIS A 327 -2.78 5.11 15.08
N GLU A 328 -4.10 4.97 15.20
CA GLU A 328 -4.73 3.70 15.57
C GLU A 328 -4.33 2.56 14.60
N VAL A 329 -4.47 2.80 13.29
CA VAL A 329 -4.13 1.81 12.25
C VAL A 329 -2.67 1.41 12.28
N MET A 330 -1.74 2.35 12.47
CA MET A 330 -0.31 2.03 12.50
C MET A 330 0.10 1.18 13.70
N GLU A 331 -0.55 1.36 14.86
CA GLU A 331 -0.19 0.64 16.08
C GLU A 331 -0.91 -0.70 16.19
N GLN A 332 -2.23 -0.70 16.02
CA GLN A 332 -3.09 -1.86 16.30
C GLN A 332 -3.53 -2.61 15.04
N GLN A 333 -3.37 -2.01 13.85
CA GLN A 333 -3.96 -2.51 12.59
C GLN A 333 -5.48 -2.72 12.68
N THR A 334 -6.15 -1.93 13.51
CA THR A 334 -7.60 -1.91 13.67
C THR A 334 -8.10 -0.48 13.71
N ILE A 335 -9.36 -0.30 13.32
CA ILE A 335 -10.09 0.97 13.39
C ILE A 335 -11.30 0.74 14.28
N SER A 336 -11.34 1.39 15.43
CA SER A 336 -12.48 1.36 16.33
C SER A 336 -13.46 2.48 15.98
N ILE A 337 -14.72 2.10 15.78
CA ILE A 337 -15.79 3.04 15.45
C ILE A 337 -16.85 2.92 16.52
N ALA A 338 -17.08 4.03 17.23
CA ALA A 338 -18.16 4.20 18.19
C ALA A 338 -19.07 5.34 17.70
N LYS A 339 -19.96 5.03 16.76
CA LYS A 339 -20.89 6.01 16.18
C LYS A 339 -22.29 5.40 16.04
N ALA A 340 -23.32 6.23 16.26
CA ALA A 340 -24.73 5.87 16.06
C ALA A 340 -25.18 4.55 16.73
N GLY A 341 -24.64 4.23 17.92
CA GLY A 341 -24.99 3.03 18.69
C GLY A 341 -24.25 1.75 18.26
N ILE A 342 -23.39 1.82 17.25
CA ILE A 342 -22.54 0.71 16.82
C ILE A 342 -21.15 0.92 17.43
N MET A 343 -20.72 -0.02 18.26
CA MET A 343 -19.33 -0.12 18.74
C MET A 343 -18.69 -1.34 18.10
N THR A 344 -17.94 -1.13 17.01
CA THR A 344 -17.29 -2.21 16.27
C THR A 344 -15.85 -1.82 15.95
N SER A 345 -14.96 -2.80 16.05
CA SER A 345 -13.59 -2.70 15.53
C SER A 345 -13.52 -3.37 14.15
N LEU A 346 -13.03 -2.62 13.17
CA LEU A 346 -12.73 -3.13 11.83
C LEU A 346 -11.24 -3.41 11.73
N ASN A 347 -10.86 -4.53 11.11
CA ASN A 347 -9.47 -4.85 10.87
C ASN A 347 -8.96 -4.07 9.65
N ALA A 348 -7.82 -3.40 9.78
CA ALA A 348 -7.16 -2.64 8.74
C ALA A 348 -5.66 -2.97 8.75
N ARG A 349 -5.29 -4.16 8.25
CA ARG A 349 -3.90 -4.63 8.12
C ARG A 349 -3.30 -4.08 6.85
N VAL A 350 -3.21 -2.76 6.78
CA VAL A 350 -2.67 -2.04 5.63
C VAL A 350 -1.20 -1.71 5.85
N SER A 351 -0.44 -1.63 4.75
CA SER A 351 0.87 -0.98 4.75
C SER A 351 0.68 0.44 4.24
N ILE A 352 1.24 1.43 4.94
CA ILE A 352 1.04 2.84 4.60
C ILE A 352 2.26 3.36 3.84
N LEU A 353 2.01 3.88 2.64
CA LEU A 353 2.96 4.68 1.87
C LEU A 353 2.49 6.12 1.88
N ALA A 354 3.22 6.98 2.56
CA ALA A 354 2.91 8.41 2.64
C ALA A 354 3.90 9.22 1.79
N ALA A 355 3.41 10.24 1.09
CA ALA A 355 4.27 11.33 0.60
C ALA A 355 3.93 12.62 1.34
N ALA A 356 4.96 13.33 1.77
CA ALA A 356 4.85 14.62 2.43
C ALA A 356 5.79 15.62 1.77
N ASN A 357 5.38 16.89 1.80
CA ASN A 357 6.22 18.01 1.40
C ASN A 357 6.67 18.79 2.65
N PRO A 358 7.88 19.38 2.63
CA PRO A 358 8.32 20.26 3.71
C PRO A 358 7.41 21.50 3.77
N ALA A 359 7.25 22.09 4.96
CA ALA A 359 6.26 23.14 5.22
C ALA A 359 6.37 24.38 4.30
N TYR A 360 7.57 24.68 3.81
CA TYR A 360 7.85 25.83 2.93
C TYR A 360 8.09 25.42 1.48
N GLY A 361 7.71 24.21 1.09
CA GLY A 361 7.94 23.65 -0.25
C GLY A 361 9.38 23.23 -0.52
N ARG A 362 10.38 23.87 0.10
CA ARG A 362 11.79 23.45 0.04
C ARG A 362 12.37 23.13 1.41
N TYR A 363 13.26 22.15 1.47
CA TYR A 363 14.00 21.83 2.67
C TYR A 363 15.03 22.91 3.03
N ASN A 364 14.90 23.52 4.22
CA ASN A 364 15.85 24.51 4.70
C ASN A 364 16.89 23.86 5.63
N PRO A 365 18.18 23.82 5.26
CA PRO A 365 19.22 23.14 6.06
C PRO A 365 19.53 23.84 7.39
N ARG A 366 19.09 25.09 7.57
CA ARG A 366 19.31 25.86 8.80
C ARG A 366 18.32 25.53 9.92
N ARG A 367 17.22 24.82 9.61
CA ARG A 367 16.19 24.45 10.57
C ARG A 367 16.27 22.97 10.87
N THR A 368 15.86 22.61 12.08
CA THR A 368 15.77 21.21 12.47
C THR A 368 14.67 20.49 11.68
N ILE A 369 14.81 19.18 11.57
CA ILE A 369 13.89 18.28 10.86
C ILE A 369 12.45 18.46 11.35
N GLU A 370 12.24 18.63 12.66
CA GLU A 370 10.92 18.86 13.29
C GLU A 370 10.28 20.19 12.89
N GLN A 371 11.06 21.24 12.70
CA GLN A 371 10.53 22.54 12.27
C GLN A 371 10.25 22.57 10.77
N ASN A 372 11.00 21.78 10.00
CA ASN A 372 10.79 21.64 8.57
C ASN A 372 9.58 20.76 8.23
N ILE A 373 9.29 19.78 9.10
CA ILE A 373 8.20 18.81 8.92
C ILE A 373 7.15 19.10 9.99
N GLN A 374 5.99 19.64 9.58
CA GLN A 374 4.86 19.93 10.49
C GLN A 374 4.11 18.65 10.94
N LEU A 375 4.86 17.63 11.39
CA LEU A 375 4.36 16.36 11.89
C LEU A 375 4.91 16.11 13.30
N PRO A 376 4.07 15.63 14.24
CA PRO A 376 4.53 15.31 15.58
C PRO A 376 5.49 14.12 15.55
N ALA A 377 6.54 14.17 16.39
CA ALA A 377 7.54 13.10 16.50
C ALA A 377 6.92 11.72 16.84
N ALA A 378 5.78 11.71 17.55
CA ALA A 378 5.02 10.50 17.85
C ALA A 378 4.57 9.75 16.57
N LEU A 379 4.27 10.47 15.49
CA LEU A 379 3.89 9.90 14.20
C LEU A 379 5.12 9.42 13.45
N LEU A 380 6.17 10.24 13.40
CA LEU A 380 7.43 9.91 12.71
C LEU A 380 8.05 8.61 13.25
N SER A 381 7.97 8.37 14.56
CA SER A 381 8.46 7.15 15.17
C SER A 381 7.73 5.86 14.76
N ARG A 382 6.55 5.95 14.11
CA ARG A 382 5.75 4.79 13.65
C ARG A 382 6.03 4.40 12.20
N PHE A 383 6.74 5.25 11.47
CA PHE A 383 7.30 4.90 10.17
C PHE A 383 8.59 4.13 10.38
N ASP A 384 8.75 3.04 9.64
CA ASP A 384 9.94 2.20 9.74
C ASP A 384 11.08 2.81 8.89
N LEU A 385 10.74 3.43 7.74
CA LEU A 385 11.67 4.18 6.89
C LEU A 385 11.12 5.58 6.57
N LEU A 386 11.98 6.58 6.73
CA LEU A 386 11.72 7.97 6.36
C LEU A 386 12.76 8.38 5.33
N TRP A 387 12.33 8.55 4.09
CA TRP A 387 13.21 8.96 2.99
C TRP A 387 13.08 10.45 2.78
N LEU A 388 14.17 11.19 2.95
CA LEU A 388 14.23 12.59 2.57
C LEU A 388 14.93 12.73 1.22
N ILE A 389 14.15 13.11 0.20
CA ILE A 389 14.63 13.31 -1.15
C ILE A 389 14.80 14.81 -1.36
N GLN A 390 16.05 15.27 -1.38
CA GLN A 390 16.39 16.65 -1.70
C GLN A 390 16.75 16.77 -3.17
N ASP A 391 16.19 17.77 -3.85
CA ASP A 391 16.60 18.12 -5.21
C ASP A 391 17.83 19.05 -5.13
N LYS A 392 19.03 18.45 -5.22
CA LYS A 392 20.28 19.20 -5.28
C LYS A 392 20.58 19.49 -6.76
N PRO A 393 20.73 20.77 -7.17
CA PRO A 393 21.01 21.12 -8.55
C PRO A 393 22.42 20.62 -8.93
N ASP A 394 22.48 19.57 -9.73
CA ASP A 394 23.73 18.99 -10.24
C ASP A 394 23.65 18.84 -11.76
N ARG A 395 24.60 19.47 -12.46
CA ARG A 395 24.60 19.56 -13.92
C ARG A 395 24.65 18.20 -14.61
N ASP A 396 25.39 17.25 -14.04
CA ASP A 396 25.55 15.93 -14.64
C ASP A 396 24.32 15.06 -14.43
N ASN A 397 23.72 15.12 -13.24
CA ASN A 397 22.47 14.42 -12.94
C ASN A 397 21.31 14.97 -13.77
N ASP A 398 21.19 16.30 -13.87
CA ASP A 398 20.16 16.97 -14.66
C ASP A 398 20.24 16.60 -16.15
N LEU A 399 21.46 16.51 -16.70
CA LEU A 399 21.68 16.10 -18.08
C LEU A 399 21.26 14.63 -18.32
N ARG A 400 21.54 13.74 -17.37
CA ARG A 400 21.10 12.33 -17.46
C ARG A 400 19.58 12.21 -17.34
N LEU A 401 18.98 12.93 -16.39
CA LEU A 401 17.55 12.98 -16.18
C LEU A 401 16.82 13.53 -17.41
N ALA A 402 17.30 14.64 -17.98
CA ALA A 402 16.72 15.24 -19.18
C ALA A 402 16.79 14.31 -20.40
N LYS A 403 17.93 13.64 -20.61
CA LYS A 403 18.07 12.62 -21.67
C LYS A 403 17.09 11.45 -21.47
N HIS A 404 16.89 11.03 -20.22
CA HIS A 404 15.94 9.97 -19.91
C HIS A 404 14.49 10.38 -20.20
N ILE A 405 14.06 11.54 -19.71
CA ILE A 405 12.70 12.06 -19.89
C ILE A 405 12.39 12.27 -21.39
N THR A 406 13.30 12.91 -22.12
CA THR A 406 13.13 13.13 -23.57
C THR A 406 13.02 11.82 -24.34
N TYR A 407 13.80 10.80 -23.95
CA TYR A 407 13.70 9.47 -24.55
C TYR A 407 12.34 8.81 -24.29
N VAL A 408 11.87 8.82 -23.03
CA VAL A 408 10.58 8.26 -22.63
C VAL A 408 9.44 8.91 -23.38
N HIS A 409 9.45 10.24 -23.54
CA HIS A 409 8.42 10.94 -24.30
C HIS A 409 8.48 10.67 -25.82
N THR A 410 9.65 10.41 -26.37
CA THR A 410 9.82 10.16 -27.82
C THR A 410 9.41 8.74 -28.21
N HIS A 411 9.77 7.74 -27.40
CA HIS A 411 9.58 6.32 -27.72
C HIS A 411 8.46 5.64 -26.93
N SER A 412 7.87 6.34 -25.95
CA SER A 412 6.91 5.79 -24.97
C SER A 412 7.42 4.52 -24.27
N LYS A 413 8.74 4.35 -24.22
CA LYS A 413 9.46 3.25 -23.61
C LYS A 413 10.72 3.79 -22.94
N GLN A 414 11.13 3.15 -21.85
CA GLN A 414 12.41 3.43 -21.21
C GLN A 414 13.58 3.22 -22.20
N PRO A 415 14.69 3.97 -22.04
CA PRO A 415 15.91 3.64 -22.76
C PRO A 415 16.34 2.20 -22.46
N PRO A 416 16.96 1.50 -23.43
CA PRO A 416 17.45 0.15 -23.21
C PRO A 416 18.58 0.19 -22.16
N THR A 417 18.23 -0.01 -20.90
CA THR A 417 19.17 -0.26 -19.82
C THR A 417 19.79 -1.66 -20.00
N ARG A 418 20.98 -1.90 -19.43
CA ARG A 418 21.64 -3.21 -19.45
C ARG A 418 20.76 -4.37 -18.95
N VAL A 419 19.71 -4.06 -18.19
CA VAL A 419 18.81 -5.03 -17.56
C VAL A 419 17.44 -4.97 -18.23
N ARG A 420 16.94 -6.14 -18.67
CA ARG A 420 15.59 -6.31 -19.22
C ARG A 420 14.55 -6.10 -18.11
N SER A 421 13.68 -5.12 -18.27
CA SER A 421 12.56 -4.86 -17.37
C SER A 421 11.57 -6.02 -17.38
N LEU A 422 11.12 -6.42 -16.19
CA LEU A 422 10.10 -7.45 -16.01
C LEU A 422 8.70 -6.88 -16.29
N ASP A 423 7.80 -7.73 -16.80
CA ASP A 423 6.41 -7.33 -17.00
C ASP A 423 5.67 -7.18 -15.66
N MET A 424 4.73 -6.24 -15.60
CA MET A 424 4.00 -5.89 -14.39
C MET A 424 3.18 -7.08 -13.85
N ASN A 425 2.64 -7.91 -14.75
CA ASN A 425 1.88 -9.11 -14.38
C ASN A 425 2.78 -10.17 -13.72
N LEU A 426 3.97 -10.39 -14.28
CA LEU A 426 4.94 -11.33 -13.74
C LEU A 426 5.47 -10.84 -12.38
N MET A 427 5.75 -9.54 -12.23
CA MET A 427 6.11 -8.96 -10.93
C MET A 427 5.01 -9.16 -9.88
N ARG A 428 3.73 -8.98 -10.24
CA ARG A 428 2.60 -9.18 -9.31
C ARG A 428 2.50 -10.64 -8.86
N ARG A 429 2.63 -11.60 -9.80
CA ARG A 429 2.65 -13.04 -9.49
C ARG A 429 3.81 -13.38 -8.56
N TYR A 430 5.00 -12.85 -8.85
CA TYR A 430 6.20 -13.04 -8.04
C TYR A 430 6.05 -12.49 -6.62
N ILE A 431 5.57 -11.25 -6.46
CA ILE A 431 5.33 -10.65 -5.14
C ILE A 431 4.30 -11.48 -4.35
N SER A 432 3.27 -12.01 -5.02
CA SER A 432 2.30 -12.89 -4.38
C SER A 432 2.90 -14.23 -3.93
N LEU A 433 3.89 -14.76 -4.64
CA LEU A 433 4.64 -15.95 -4.24
C LEU A 433 5.50 -15.64 -2.99
N CYS A 434 6.25 -14.54 -3.00
CA CYS A 434 7.09 -14.12 -1.88
C CYS A 434 6.30 -13.93 -0.58
N LYS A 435 5.08 -13.40 -0.67
CA LYS A 435 4.20 -13.19 0.49
C LYS A 435 3.79 -14.47 1.21
N ARG A 436 3.81 -15.63 0.54
CA ARG A 436 3.45 -16.93 1.14
C ARG A 436 4.53 -17.48 2.06
N LYS A 437 5.79 -17.05 1.89
CA LYS A 437 6.91 -17.52 2.69
C LYS A 437 6.98 -16.80 4.04
N GLU A 438 7.30 -17.54 5.09
CA GLU A 438 7.42 -17.02 6.45
C GLU A 438 8.80 -17.36 7.01
N PRO A 439 9.83 -16.53 6.74
CA PRO A 439 11.19 -16.80 7.20
C PRO A 439 11.32 -16.64 8.72
N VAL A 440 12.19 -17.48 9.30
CA VAL A 440 12.55 -17.47 10.72
C VAL A 440 13.91 -16.79 10.91
N ILE A 441 14.04 -16.06 12.01
CA ILE A 441 15.29 -15.39 12.39
C ILE A 441 16.10 -16.35 13.25
N PRO A 442 17.32 -16.73 12.84
CA PRO A 442 18.18 -17.59 13.64
C PRO A 442 18.72 -16.85 14.88
N ASN A 443 18.92 -17.59 15.97
CA ASN A 443 19.42 -17.02 17.24
C ASN A 443 20.83 -16.45 17.12
N GLU A 444 21.66 -16.96 16.21
CA GLU A 444 23.03 -16.45 16.01
C GLU A 444 23.08 -14.99 15.57
N LEU A 445 22.03 -14.51 14.88
CA LEU A 445 21.96 -13.13 14.41
C LEU A 445 21.45 -12.16 15.48
N THR A 446 20.89 -12.63 16.60
CA THR A 446 20.32 -11.73 17.61
C THR A 446 21.38 -10.81 18.21
N ASP A 447 22.57 -11.35 18.49
CA ASP A 447 23.68 -10.59 19.05
C ASP A 447 24.19 -9.53 18.07
N TYR A 448 24.24 -9.88 16.78
CA TYR A 448 24.62 -8.96 15.71
C TYR A 448 23.61 -7.81 15.56
N ILE A 449 22.32 -8.13 15.54
CA ILE A 449 21.23 -7.13 15.42
C ILE A 449 21.23 -6.19 16.64
N VAL A 450 21.43 -6.73 17.84
CA VAL A 450 21.53 -5.92 19.07
C VAL A 450 22.76 -5.02 19.04
N GLY A 451 23.92 -5.55 18.63
CA GLY A 451 25.15 -4.77 18.46
C GLY A 451 24.96 -3.59 17.49
N ALA A 452 24.39 -3.85 16.31
CA ALA A 452 24.09 -2.83 15.31
C ALA A 452 23.11 -1.77 15.84
N TYR A 453 22.08 -2.18 16.59
CA TYR A 453 21.14 -1.25 17.20
C TYR A 453 21.80 -0.34 18.26
N VAL A 454 22.71 -0.88 19.07
CA VAL A 454 23.48 -0.10 20.05
C VAL A 454 24.37 0.92 19.35
N GLU A 455 25.02 0.53 18.25
CA GLU A 455 25.85 1.42 17.44
C GLU A 455 25.03 2.55 16.81
N LEU A 456 23.90 2.24 16.17
CA LEU A 456 22.95 3.23 15.64
C LEU A 456 22.51 4.24 16.70
N ARG A 457 22.27 3.77 17.93
CA ARG A 457 21.88 4.63 19.07
C ARG A 457 23.04 5.47 19.60
N ARG A 458 24.27 4.96 19.55
CA ARG A 458 25.48 5.69 19.92
C ARG A 458 25.74 6.84 18.95
N VAL A 459 25.64 6.58 17.65
CA VAL A 459 25.78 7.62 16.60
C VAL A 459 24.74 8.72 16.76
N ALA A 460 23.49 8.35 17.04
CA ALA A 460 22.42 9.32 17.27
C ALA A 460 22.60 10.16 18.54
N ARG A 461 23.27 9.65 19.59
CA ARG A 461 23.59 10.46 20.78
C ARG A 461 24.69 11.50 20.52
N ASN A 462 25.63 11.19 19.63
CA ASN A 462 26.75 12.07 19.33
C ASN A 462 26.32 13.27 18.46
N SER A 463 25.27 13.11 17.66
CA SER A 463 24.76 14.14 16.76
C SER A 463 23.46 14.75 17.29
N ARG A 464 23.49 16.02 17.71
CA ARG A 464 22.28 16.73 18.22
C ARG A 464 21.19 16.91 17.15
N ASP A 465 21.57 16.89 15.88
CA ASP A 465 20.67 17.09 14.73
C ASP A 465 20.09 15.77 14.17
N MET A 466 20.49 14.62 14.72
CA MET A 466 19.97 13.33 14.26
C MET A 466 18.64 12.97 14.92
N THR A 467 17.72 12.47 14.10
CA THR A 467 16.36 12.02 14.45
C THR A 467 16.34 11.09 15.67
N PHE A 468 15.26 11.16 16.47
CA PHE A 468 15.01 10.26 17.59
C PHE A 468 15.11 8.77 17.20
N THR A 469 16.18 8.09 17.62
CA THR A 469 16.28 6.64 17.50
C THR A 469 15.47 5.98 18.61
N SER A 470 14.31 5.43 18.25
CA SER A 470 13.43 4.72 19.17
C SER A 470 13.68 3.20 19.13
N ALA A 471 13.18 2.48 20.14
CA ALA A 471 13.17 1.01 20.12
C ALA A 471 12.37 0.42 18.95
N ARG A 472 11.49 1.20 18.31
CA ARG A 472 10.77 0.76 17.10
C ARG A 472 11.70 0.56 15.91
N ASN A 473 12.86 1.21 15.87
CA ASN A 473 13.84 1.01 14.81
C ASN A 473 14.40 -0.42 14.82
N LEU A 474 14.55 -1.03 16.00
CA LEU A 474 14.94 -2.44 16.12
C LEU A 474 13.87 -3.35 15.48
N LEU A 475 12.60 -3.08 15.76
CA LEU A 475 11.49 -3.81 15.11
C LEU A 475 11.46 -3.55 13.60
N GLY A 476 11.80 -2.34 13.16
CA GLY A 476 11.94 -1.99 11.73
C GLY A 476 13.03 -2.82 11.04
N ILE A 477 14.22 -2.95 11.64
CA ILE A 477 15.31 -3.79 11.13
C ILE A 477 14.84 -5.24 10.97
N LEU A 478 14.17 -5.80 11.97
CA LEU A 478 13.65 -7.18 11.93
C LEU A 478 12.60 -7.38 10.84
N ARG A 479 11.73 -6.38 10.58
CA ARG A 479 10.75 -6.44 9.49
C ARG A 479 11.40 -6.35 8.11
N LEU A 480 12.38 -5.45 7.95
CA LEU A 480 13.10 -5.28 6.69
C LEU A 480 13.93 -6.53 6.36
N SER A 481 14.61 -7.12 7.34
CA SER A 481 15.39 -8.34 7.13
C SER A 481 14.51 -9.55 6.79
N THR A 482 13.34 -9.68 7.42
CA THR A 482 12.37 -10.74 7.07
C THR A 482 11.74 -10.51 5.69
N ALA A 483 11.53 -9.26 5.28
CA ALA A 483 11.06 -8.94 3.93
C ALA A 483 12.12 -9.24 2.84
N LEU A 484 13.41 -8.99 3.13
CA LEU A 484 14.52 -9.37 2.24
C LEU A 484 14.63 -10.89 2.08
N ALA A 485 14.54 -11.65 3.17
CA ALA A 485 14.52 -13.11 3.11
C ALA A 485 13.33 -13.65 2.29
N ARG A 486 12.16 -13.02 2.40
CA ARG A 486 10.98 -13.34 1.55
C ARG A 486 11.22 -13.08 0.07
N LEU A 487 11.93 -12.01 -0.28
CA LEU A 487 12.30 -11.73 -1.67
C LEU A 487 13.23 -12.81 -2.23
N ARG A 488 14.11 -13.37 -1.42
CA ARG A 488 14.97 -14.50 -1.81
C ARG A 488 14.26 -15.87 -1.82
N LEU A 489 13.00 -15.93 -1.38
CA LEU A 489 12.27 -17.18 -1.12
C LEU A 489 12.97 -18.11 -0.11
N ALA A 490 13.85 -17.57 0.72
CA ALA A 490 14.57 -18.31 1.75
C ALA A 490 13.75 -18.42 3.03
N ASP A 491 13.86 -19.56 3.73
CA ASP A 491 13.16 -19.79 5.00
C ASP A 491 13.95 -19.28 6.23
N ILE A 492 15.23 -18.93 6.05
CA ILE A 492 16.13 -18.45 7.11
C ILE A 492 16.70 -17.09 6.70
N VAL A 493 16.70 -16.13 7.63
CA VAL A 493 17.33 -14.81 7.43
C VAL A 493 18.85 -14.94 7.55
N GLU A 494 19.59 -14.36 6.60
CA GLU A 494 21.05 -14.35 6.61
C GLU A 494 21.62 -13.03 7.16
N LYS A 495 22.91 -13.04 7.50
CA LYS A 495 23.61 -11.84 7.99
C LYS A 495 23.62 -10.71 6.94
N GLU A 496 23.70 -11.07 5.67
CA GLU A 496 23.71 -10.13 4.54
C GLU A 496 22.39 -9.35 4.44
N ASP A 497 21.25 -10.00 4.69
CA ASP A 497 19.94 -9.35 4.70
C ASP A 497 19.84 -8.29 5.81
N VAL A 498 20.40 -8.59 6.99
CA VAL A 498 20.44 -7.65 8.11
C VAL A 498 21.36 -6.47 7.77
N ALA A 499 22.52 -6.72 7.16
CA ALA A 499 23.45 -5.67 6.75
C ALA A 499 22.82 -4.73 5.71
N GLU A 500 22.10 -5.27 4.71
CA GLU A 500 21.39 -4.46 3.71
C GLU A 500 20.24 -3.66 4.34
N ALA A 501 19.49 -4.24 5.30
CA ALA A 501 18.46 -3.52 6.04
C ALA A 501 19.04 -2.33 6.84
N ILE A 502 20.21 -2.52 7.46
CA ILE A 502 20.93 -1.45 8.17
C ILE A 502 21.41 -0.39 7.17
N ARG A 503 21.98 -0.80 6.02
CA ARG A 503 22.40 0.11 4.94
C ARG A 503 21.24 1.01 4.51
N LEU A 504 20.05 0.44 4.27
CA LEU A 504 18.86 1.23 3.89
C LEU A 504 18.45 2.24 4.98
N LEU A 505 18.52 1.84 6.26
CA LEU A 505 18.24 2.74 7.37
C LEU A 505 19.26 3.86 7.52
N GLU A 506 20.54 3.57 7.29
CA GLU A 506 21.61 4.56 7.35
C GLU A 506 21.52 5.56 6.19
N MET A 507 21.34 5.09 4.96
CA MET A 507 21.17 5.92 3.76
C MET A 507 19.96 6.87 3.88
N SER A 508 18.89 6.42 4.55
CA SER A 508 17.72 7.25 4.83
C SER A 508 18.04 8.48 5.70
N LYS A 509 19.06 8.38 6.55
CA LYS A 509 19.53 9.45 7.44
C LYS A 509 20.69 10.24 6.84
N ASP A 510 21.60 9.57 6.12
CA ASP A 510 22.80 10.19 5.57
C ASP A 510 22.49 11.23 4.48
N SER A 511 21.33 11.12 3.83
CA SER A 511 20.81 12.14 2.91
C SER A 511 20.78 13.56 3.54
N LEU A 512 20.80 13.68 4.87
CA LEU A 512 20.90 14.93 5.62
C LEU A 512 22.35 15.36 5.93
N ASN A 513 23.29 14.42 6.06
CA ASN A 513 24.64 14.62 6.59
C ASN A 513 25.69 14.95 5.53
N GLN A 514 25.43 14.69 4.25
CA GLN A 514 26.41 14.95 3.17
C GLN A 514 26.92 16.40 3.12
N ASN A 515 26.15 17.37 3.62
CA ASN A 515 26.62 18.76 3.72
C ASN A 515 27.67 18.96 4.84
N VAL A 516 27.66 18.11 5.87
CA VAL A 516 28.63 18.13 6.97
C VAL A 516 29.90 17.37 6.57
N GLU A 517 29.75 16.24 5.87
CA GLU A 517 30.93 15.50 5.38
C GLU A 517 31.70 16.24 4.30
N GLN A 518 31.07 17.04 3.42
CA GLN A 518 31.84 17.91 2.51
C GLN A 518 32.61 19.02 3.26
N SER A 519 32.17 19.40 4.47
CA SER A 519 32.91 20.36 5.31
C SER A 519 34.01 19.70 6.17
N MET A 520 33.90 18.39 6.45
CA MET A 520 34.89 17.62 7.23
C MET A 520 35.82 16.75 6.37
N SER A 521 35.46 16.49 5.11
CA SER A 521 36.26 15.90 4.06
C SER A 521 36.90 17.00 3.21
N ARG A 522 37.60 17.92 3.88
CA ARG A 522 38.90 18.25 3.31
C ARG A 522 39.66 16.94 3.42
N VAL A 523 39.95 16.29 2.29
CA VAL A 523 41.02 15.29 2.25
C VAL A 523 42.14 15.90 3.07
N PRO A 524 42.51 15.37 4.25
CA PRO A 524 43.52 16.01 5.06
C PRO A 524 44.73 16.09 4.16
N ASN A 525 45.07 17.32 3.76
CA ASN A 525 46.20 17.53 2.87
C ASN A 525 47.38 16.83 3.52
N THR A 526 48.33 16.37 2.72
CA THR A 526 49.58 15.83 3.27
C THR A 526 50.16 16.77 4.32
N SER A 527 49.98 18.09 4.16
CA SER A 527 50.30 19.13 5.14
C SER A 527 49.53 18.98 6.47
N ASP A 528 48.21 18.76 6.49
CA ASP A 528 47.43 18.57 7.73
C ASP A 528 47.83 17.31 8.51
N LYS A 529 48.20 16.23 7.81
CA LYS A 529 48.71 15.00 8.46
C LYS A 529 50.09 15.23 9.09
N ILE A 530 50.96 15.98 8.39
CA ILE A 530 52.27 16.39 8.90
C ILE A 530 52.11 17.34 10.09
N PHE A 531 51.14 18.26 10.04
CA PHE A 531 50.82 19.16 11.14
C PHE A 531 50.29 18.42 12.37
N ALA A 532 49.39 17.44 12.19
CA ALA A 532 48.89 16.62 13.30
C ALA A 532 50.02 15.83 13.99
N LEU A 533 50.98 15.33 13.21
CA LEU A 533 52.19 14.67 13.72
C LEU A 533 53.12 15.63 14.48
N ALA A 534 53.33 16.82 13.93
CA ALA A 534 54.10 17.86 14.60
C ALA A 534 53.44 18.30 15.91
N ARG A 535 52.10 18.39 15.95
CA ARG A 535 51.33 18.70 17.16
C ARG A 535 51.38 17.58 18.20
N GLU A 536 51.36 16.31 17.77
CA GLU A 536 51.53 15.16 18.68
C GLU A 536 52.94 15.14 19.29
N LEU A 537 53.97 15.52 18.52
CA LEU A 537 55.34 15.72 19.03
C LEU A 537 55.45 16.94 19.94
N ALA A 538 54.68 18.00 19.68
CA ALA A 538 54.66 19.19 20.52
C ALA A 538 54.15 18.84 21.92
N GLY A 539 53.07 18.07 22.01
CA GLY A 539 52.44 17.70 23.27
C GLY A 539 52.22 18.93 24.16
N SER A 540 53.05 19.09 25.19
CA SER A 540 53.08 20.23 26.12
C SER A 540 54.21 21.25 25.87
N ASN A 541 55.22 20.91 25.09
CA ASN A 541 56.37 21.76 24.79
C ASN A 541 56.13 22.57 23.51
N LYS A 542 56.15 23.91 23.63
CA LYS A 542 55.97 24.82 22.48
C LYS A 542 57.12 24.78 21.45
N THR A 543 58.21 24.07 21.71
CA THR A 543 59.41 24.05 20.86
C THR A 543 59.80 22.64 20.45
N ILE A 544 60.00 22.41 19.14
CA ILE A 544 60.39 21.11 18.58
C ILE A 544 61.62 21.27 17.67
N LYS A 545 62.48 20.26 17.61
CA LYS A 545 63.58 20.21 16.63
C LYS A 545 63.08 19.70 15.29
N ILE A 546 63.52 20.32 14.19
CA ILE A 546 63.11 19.95 12.84
C ILE A 546 63.56 18.51 12.48
N ALA A 547 64.72 18.08 12.98
CA ALA A 547 65.23 16.73 12.77
C ALA A 547 64.27 15.64 13.27
N ASP A 548 63.66 15.83 14.45
CA ASP A 548 62.75 14.87 15.07
C ASP A 548 61.43 14.77 14.28
N VAL A 549 60.98 15.90 13.71
CA VAL A 549 59.80 15.95 12.81
C VAL A 549 60.09 15.22 11.50
N MET A 550 61.27 15.45 10.91
CA MET A 550 61.71 14.82 9.66
C MET A 550 61.84 13.30 9.80
N GLU A 551 62.38 12.81 10.92
CA GLU A 551 62.55 11.38 11.18
C GLU A 551 61.19 10.66 11.32
N ARG A 552 60.23 11.29 12.03
CA ARG A 552 58.88 10.72 12.22
C ARG A 552 58.03 10.78 10.96
N CYS A 553 58.21 11.82 10.12
CA CYS A 553 57.57 11.90 8.81
C CYS A 553 58.14 10.87 7.83
N SER A 554 59.46 10.63 7.88
CA SER A 554 60.11 9.58 7.11
C SER A 554 59.62 8.19 7.50
N SER A 555 59.42 7.95 8.80
CA SER A 555 58.87 6.68 9.33
C SER A 555 57.44 6.37 8.84
N LYS A 556 56.66 7.40 8.47
CA LYS A 556 55.32 7.26 7.89
C LYS A 556 55.30 7.33 6.35
N GLY A 557 56.46 7.41 5.70
CA GLY A 557 56.61 7.32 4.24
C GLY A 557 56.42 8.64 3.48
N PHE A 558 56.50 9.80 4.14
CA PHE A 558 56.45 11.10 3.47
C PHE A 558 57.82 11.48 2.90
N LYS A 559 57.84 12.14 1.73
CA LYS A 559 59.08 12.64 1.11
C LYS A 559 59.57 13.90 1.84
N PRO A 560 60.90 14.10 1.97
CA PRO A 560 61.46 15.27 2.66
C PRO A 560 60.97 16.60 2.06
N ASP A 561 60.90 16.69 0.73
CA ASP A 561 60.42 17.89 0.03
C ASP A 561 58.98 18.29 0.39
N GLN A 562 58.12 17.32 0.73
CA GLN A 562 56.74 17.58 1.13
C GLN A 562 56.66 18.10 2.57
N VAL A 563 57.62 17.71 3.42
CA VAL A 563 57.71 18.17 4.80
C VAL A 563 58.27 19.58 4.84
N ASP A 564 59.29 19.88 4.03
CA ASP A 564 59.87 21.23 3.93
C ASP A 564 58.85 22.24 3.36
N ALA A 565 58.14 21.89 2.29
CA ALA A 565 57.07 22.73 1.74
C ALA A 565 55.93 22.98 2.74
N CYS A 566 55.61 21.98 3.58
CA CYS A 566 54.63 22.10 4.66
C CYS A 566 55.12 23.05 5.77
N ILE A 567 56.40 22.97 6.14
CA ILE A 567 57.01 23.87 7.13
C ILE A 567 56.94 25.33 6.66
N GLU A 568 57.24 25.57 5.38
CA GLU A 568 57.17 26.91 4.77
C GLU A 568 55.72 27.42 4.67
N GLU A 569 54.76 26.59 4.23
CA GLU A 569 53.34 26.97 4.14
C GLU A 569 52.75 27.37 5.51
N TYR A 570 53.08 26.63 6.58
CA TYR A 570 52.61 26.96 7.93
C TYR A 570 53.40 28.08 8.61
N GLU A 571 54.63 28.37 8.17
CA GLU A 571 55.37 29.57 8.55
C GLU A 571 54.74 30.82 7.93
N GLU A 572 54.33 30.77 6.66
CA GLU A 572 53.57 31.85 6.00
C GLU A 572 52.22 32.12 6.70
N LEU A 573 51.59 31.06 7.22
CA LEU A 573 50.34 31.15 7.98
C LEU A 573 50.54 31.56 9.45
N ASN A 574 51.77 31.84 9.91
CA ASN A 574 52.13 32.22 11.28
C ASN A 574 51.66 31.22 12.36
N VAL A 575 51.61 29.93 12.04
CA VAL A 575 51.24 28.89 13.02
C VAL A 575 52.43 28.48 13.89
N TRP A 576 53.62 28.51 13.31
CA TRP A 576 54.88 28.36 14.01
C TRP A 576 55.94 29.31 13.45
N GLN A 577 56.97 29.58 14.25
CA GLN A 577 58.14 30.35 13.84
C GLN A 577 59.36 29.44 13.79
N VAL A 578 60.11 29.52 12.69
CA VAL A 578 61.38 28.81 12.53
C VAL A 578 62.51 29.73 12.98
N ASN A 579 63.45 29.21 13.77
CA ASN A 579 64.61 29.99 14.19
C ASN A 579 65.55 30.26 12.99
N GLN A 580 66.33 31.35 13.00
CA GLN A 580 67.19 31.78 11.88
C GLN A 580 68.20 30.72 11.40
N THR A 581 68.50 29.72 12.24
CA THR A 581 69.36 28.58 11.92
C THR A 581 68.61 27.36 11.37
N ARG A 582 67.30 27.43 11.12
CA ARG A 582 66.43 26.32 10.67
C ARG A 582 66.58 25.02 11.50
N THR A 583 66.85 25.13 12.80
CA THR A 583 67.06 23.97 13.69
C THR A 583 65.88 23.66 14.62
N LYS A 584 65.05 24.66 14.93
CA LYS A 584 63.93 24.55 15.87
C LYS A 584 62.70 25.29 15.33
N ILE A 585 61.55 24.67 15.51
CA ILE A 585 60.21 25.21 15.27
C ILE A 585 59.61 25.58 16.64
N THR A 586 59.08 26.79 16.78
CA THR A 586 58.33 27.21 17.95
C THR A 586 56.88 27.49 17.56
N PHE A 587 55.93 26.74 18.13
CA PHE A 587 54.50 27.00 17.93
C PHE A 587 54.12 28.32 18.59
N ILE A 588 53.42 29.18 17.86
CA ILE A 588 52.98 30.50 18.34
C ILE A 588 51.74 30.34 19.22
#